data_AF-A0A3D1R0P0-F1
#
_entry.id   AF-A0A3D1R0P0-F1
#
_cell.length_a   1.000
_cell.length_b   1.000
_cell.length_c   1.000
_cell.angle_alpha   90.00
_cell.angle_beta   90.00
_cell.angle_gamma   90.00
#
_symmetry.space_group_name_H-M   'P 1'
#
loop_
_entity.id
_entity.type
_entity.pdbx_description
1 polymer ?
#
loop_
_entity_poly.entity_id
_entity_poly.type
_entity_poly.pdbx_seq_one_letter_code
_entity_poly.pdbx_strand_id
1 'polypeptide(L)' 'LEAHAIEVHEAGGAQEALARVEATPPDLLCLDLMLPELGGFEVCERIRRIPSLARLPILVVSARDLPADRALAEELGAS' A
#
# COMPACT_ATOMS: atom_id res chain seq x y z
N LEU A 1 -18.20 -9.56 18.82
CA LEU A 1 -17.37 -9.41 17.61
C LEU A 1 -15.95 -9.65 18.07
N GLU A 2 -15.53 -10.91 18.03
CA GLU A 2 -14.21 -11.33 18.49
C GLU A 2 -13.16 -10.60 17.66
N ALA A 3 -12.27 -9.87 18.35
CA ALA A 3 -11.11 -9.27 17.72
C ALA A 3 -10.30 -10.41 17.11
N HIS A 4 -10.38 -10.54 15.78
CA HIS A 4 -9.46 -11.38 15.05
C HIS A 4 -8.04 -10.93 15.43
N ALA A 5 -7.14 -11.89 15.67
CA ALA A 5 -5.75 -11.61 15.99
C ALA A 5 -5.05 -11.06 14.74
N ILE A 6 -5.27 -9.78 14.47
CA ILE A 6 -4.62 -9.03 13.39
C ILE A 6 -3.38 -8.38 13.99
N GLU A 7 -2.21 -8.71 13.43
CA GLU A 7 -0.98 -8.00 13.72
C GLU A 7 -0.88 -6.78 12.81
N VAL A 8 -0.63 -5.61 13.39
CA VAL A 8 -0.55 -4.35 12.65
C VAL A 8 0.86 -3.80 12.76
N HIS A 9 1.45 -3.46 11.61
CA HIS A 9 2.74 -2.79 11.53
C HIS A 9 2.55 -1.44 10.84
N GLU A 10 3.00 -0.38 11.51
CA GLU A 10 2.95 0.98 10.98
C GLU A 10 4.26 1.35 10.28
N ALA A 11 4.16 2.23 9.29
CA ALA A 11 5.28 2.84 8.60
C ALA A 11 5.00 4.34 8.44
N GLY A 12 5.96 5.19 8.81
CA GLY A 12 5.81 6.64 8.76
C GLY A 12 5.99 7.26 7.36
N GLY A 13 6.30 6.44 6.35
CA GLY A 13 6.56 6.90 4.99
C GLY A 13 6.85 5.76 4.02
N ALA A 14 6.98 6.11 2.74
CA ALA A 14 7.14 5.16 1.65
C ALA A 14 8.36 4.25 1.79
N GLN A 15 9.51 4.80 2.17
CA GLN A 15 10.78 4.05 2.28
C GLN A 15 10.71 3.04 3.41
N GLU A 16 10.14 3.42 4.56
CA GLU A 16 9.92 2.50 5.66
C GLU A 16 8.89 1.42 5.28
N ALA A 17 7.81 1.79 4.58
CA ALA A 17 6.81 0.84 4.11
C ALA A 17 7.43 -0.20 3.17
N LEU A 18 8.21 0.24 2.17
CA LEU A 18 8.90 -0.67 1.23
C LEU A 18 9.86 -1.62 1.95
N ALA A 19 10.68 -1.09 2.87
CA ALA A 19 11.62 -1.92 3.64
C ALA A 19 10.90 -2.97 4.50
N ARG A 20 9.79 -2.60 5.14
CA ARG A 20 8.99 -3.51 5.98
C ARG A 20 8.29 -4.58 5.15
N VAL A 21 7.62 -4.19 4.06
CA VAL A 21 6.89 -5.13 3.20
C VAL A 21 7.85 -6.14 2.55
N GLU A 22 9.07 -5.74 2.22
CA GLU A 22 10.11 -6.67 1.73
C GLU A 22 10.62 -7.61 2.83
N ALA A 23 10.87 -7.09 4.04
CA ALA A 23 11.40 -7.87 5.16
C ALA A 23 10.36 -8.84 5.76
N THR A 24 9.11 -8.42 5.81
CA THR A 24 7.99 -9.16 6.40
C THR A 24 6.73 -8.86 5.59
N PRO A 25 6.49 -9.62 4.50
CA PRO A 25 5.32 -9.43 3.64
C PRO A 25 4.02 -9.57 4.43
N PRO A 26 3.16 -8.54 4.46
CA PRO A 26 1.85 -8.63 5.12
C PRO A 26 0.82 -9.32 4.21
N ASP A 27 -0.33 -9.67 4.78
CA ASP A 27 -1.48 -10.16 4.01
C ASP A 27 -2.27 -9.03 3.32
N LEU A 28 -2.12 -7.79 3.81
CA LEU A 28 -2.78 -6.59 3.31
C LEU A 28 -1.92 -5.36 3.59
N LEU A 29 -1.80 -4.45 2.63
CA LEU A 29 -1.23 -3.13 2.82
C LEU A 29 -2.32 -2.06 2.76
N CYS A 30 -2.47 -1.28 3.84
CA CYS A 30 -3.24 -0.04 3.81
C CYS A 30 -2.30 1.12 3.46
N LEU A 31 -2.62 1.87 2.40
CA LEU A 31 -1.72 2.89 1.86
C LEU A 31 -2.41 4.24 1.68
N ASP A 32 -1.81 5.28 2.24
CA ASP A 32 -2.17 6.66 1.94
C ASP A 32 -1.49 7.12 0.64
N LEU A 33 -2.23 7.85 -0.20
CA LEU A 33 -1.67 8.48 -1.41
C LEU A 33 -0.95 9.79 -1.09
N MET A 34 -1.30 10.45 0.01
CA MET A 34 -0.80 11.75 0.43
C MET A 34 0.45 11.64 1.32
N LEU A 35 1.43 10.84 0.86
CA LEU A 35 2.72 10.74 1.52
C LEU A 35 3.64 11.92 1.13
N PRO A 36 4.43 12.48 2.08
CA PRO A 36 5.18 13.73 1.87
C PRO A 36 6.43 13.61 0.98
N GLU A 37 7.04 12.42 0.87
CA GLU A 37 8.31 12.22 0.17
C GLU A 37 8.16 11.53 -1.19
N LEU A 38 7.39 10.45 -1.22
CA LEU A 38 7.08 9.59 -2.37
C LEU A 38 5.57 9.40 -2.38
N GLY A 39 4.91 9.69 -3.50
CA GLY A 39 3.45 9.51 -3.60
C GLY A 39 3.06 8.04 -3.42
N GLY A 40 1.90 7.76 -2.82
CA GLY A 40 1.45 6.37 -2.60
C GLY A 40 1.38 5.54 -3.89
N PHE A 41 1.13 6.16 -5.05
CA PHE A 41 1.20 5.47 -6.34
C PHE A 41 2.58 4.90 -6.66
N GLU A 42 3.66 5.59 -6.30
CA GLU A 42 5.01 5.11 -6.53
C GLU A 42 5.36 3.94 -5.61
N VAL A 43 4.81 3.92 -4.39
CA VAL A 43 4.88 2.76 -3.50
C VAL A 43 4.19 1.55 -4.13
N CYS A 44 2.97 1.72 -4.65
CA CYS A 44 2.27 0.65 -5.38
C CYS A 44 3.09 0.13 -6.55
N GLU A 45 3.60 1.02 -7.41
CA GLU A 45 4.39 0.63 -8.57
C GLU A 45 5.62 -0.19 -8.16
N ARG A 46 6.33 0.25 -7.12
CA ARG A 46 7.54 -0.42 -6.66
C ARG A 46 7.25 -1.79 -6.05
N ILE A 47 6.18 -1.92 -5.28
CA ILE A 47 5.70 -3.21 -4.76
C ILE A 47 5.34 -4.16 -5.92
N ARG A 48 4.64 -3.68 -6.96
CA ARG A 48 4.25 -4.49 -8.12
C ARG A 48 5.43 -5.00 -8.94
N ARG A 49 6.58 -4.32 -8.89
CA ARG A 49 7.83 -4.76 -9.52
C ARG A 49 8.55 -5.87 -8.75
N ILE A 50 8.16 -6.15 -7.50
CA ILE A 50 8.77 -7.20 -6.67
C ILE A 50 7.98 -8.50 -6.86
N PRO A 51 8.56 -9.56 -7.48
CA PRO A 51 7.79 -10.75 -7.84
C PRO A 51 7.12 -11.47 -6.68
N SER A 52 7.75 -11.49 -5.50
CA SER A 52 7.18 -12.09 -4.28
C SER A 52 5.99 -11.32 -3.72
N LEU A 53 5.84 -10.04 -4.08
CA LEU A 53 4.78 -9.15 -3.59
C LEU A 53 3.76 -8.80 -4.68
N ALA A 54 3.90 -9.35 -5.88
CA ALA A 54 3.05 -9.02 -7.02
C ALA A 54 1.55 -9.24 -6.74
N ARG A 55 1.22 -10.14 -5.82
CA ARG A 55 -0.16 -10.46 -5.39
C ARG A 55 -0.57 -9.82 -4.07
N LEU A 56 0.27 -9.02 -3.44
CA LEU A 56 -0.06 -8.33 -2.19
C LEU A 56 -1.28 -7.44 -2.41
N PRO A 57 -2.40 -7.66 -1.71
CA PRO A 57 -3.55 -6.76 -1.74
C PRO A 57 -3.15 -5.38 -1.18
N ILE A 58 -3.52 -4.32 -1.89
CA ILE A 58 -3.29 -2.94 -1.46
C ILE A 58 -4.64 -2.23 -1.39
N LEU A 59 -5.03 -1.82 -0.19
CA LEU A 59 -6.19 -0.98 0.07
C LEU A 59 -5.73 0.47 0.16
N VAL A 60 -6.20 1.30 -0.76
CA VAL A 60 -5.90 2.73 -0.71
C VAL A 60 -6.83 3.41 0.28
N VAL A 61 -6.25 4.07 1.29
CA VAL A 61 -6.97 4.86 2.28
C VAL A 61 -6.39 6.27 2.28
N SER A 62 -7.02 7.16 1.53
CA SER A 62 -6.53 8.53 1.32
C SER A 62 -7.66 9.54 1.49
N ALA A 63 -7.32 10.73 2.00
CA ALA A 63 -8.23 11.88 2.02
C ALA A 63 -8.40 12.51 0.62
N ARG A 64 -7.63 12.06 -0.36
CA ARG A 64 -7.70 12.48 -1.76
C ARG A 64 -8.59 11.51 -2.55
N ASP A 65 -9.69 12.04 -3.10
CA ASP A 65 -10.73 11.27 -3.80
C ASP A 65 -11.11 11.93 -5.14
N LEU A 66 -10.17 11.92 -6.11
CA LEU A 66 -10.48 12.30 -7.49
C LEU A 66 -10.73 11.03 -8.33
N PRO A 67 -11.68 11.04 -9.29
CA PRO A 67 -11.93 9.89 -10.16
C PRO A 67 -10.69 9.36 -10.89
N ALA A 68 -9.75 10.25 -11.24
CA ALA A 68 -8.49 9.87 -11.87
C ALA A 68 -7.56 9.07 -10.93
N ASP A 69 -7.59 9.38 -9.63
CA ASP A 69 -6.78 8.67 -8.63
C ASP A 69 -7.27 7.23 -8.47
N ARG A 70 -8.60 7.01 -8.54
CA ARG A 70 -9.19 5.68 -8.51
C ARG A 70 -8.78 4.82 -9.72
N ALA A 71 -8.88 5.38 -10.92
CA ALA A 71 -8.49 4.67 -12.15
C ALA A 71 -7.02 4.24 -12.09
N LEU A 72 -6.14 5.14 -11.65
CA LEU A 72 -4.72 4.84 -11.52
C LEU A 72 -4.43 3.80 -10.41
N ALA A 73 -5.16 3.85 -9.29
CA ALA A 73 -5.05 2.84 -8.24
C ALA A 73 -5.41 1.45 -8.77
N GLU A 74 -6.53 1.34 -9.50
CA GLU A 74 -6.99 0.09 -10.10
C GLU A 74 -5.98 -0.47 -11.13
N GLU A 75 -5.39 0.38 -11.97
CA GLU A 75 -4.31 -0.01 -12.90
C GLU A 75 -3.07 -0.57 -12.19
N LEU A 76 -2.75 -0.02 -11.02
CA LEU A 76 -1.64 -0.49 -10.18
C LEU A 76 -2.03 -1.66 -9.27
N GLY A 77 -3.25 -2.20 -9.41
CA GLY A 77 -3.77 -3.33 -8.66
C GLY A 77 -4.10 -3.02 -7.21
N ALA A 78 -4.38 -1.75 -6.90
CA ALA A 78 -4.93 -1.32 -5.63
C ALA A 78 -6.44 -1.05 -5.78
N SER A 79 -7.24 -1.36 -4.77
CA SER A 79 -8.72 -1.27 -4.85
C SER A 79 -9.34 -0.84 -3.54
#